data_AF-A0A2T7AWA9-F1
#
_entry.id   AF-A0A2T7AWA9-F1
#
_cell.length_a   1.000
_cell.length_b   1.000
_cell.length_c   1.000
_cell.angle_alpha   90.00
_cell.angle_beta   90.00
_cell.angle_gamma   90.00
#
_symmetry.space_group_name_H-M   'P 1'
#
loop_
_entity.id
_entity.type
_entity.pdbx_description
1 polymer ?
#
loop_
_entity_poly.entity_id
_entity_poly.type
_entity_poly.pdbx_seq_one_letter_code
_entity_poly.pdbx_strand_id
1 'polypeptide(L)' 'MSIWINGEWKTGQGEALEKRDPVGGALLWQGNAADEAQVTQACAAARAAFP' A
#
# COMPACT_ATOMS: atom_id res chain seq x y z
N MET A 1 -2.55 -8.21 -3.38
CA MET A 1 -1.66 -7.09 -3.74
C MET A 1 -1.15 -6.47 -2.46
N SER A 2 0.14 -6.14 -2.40
CA SER A 2 0.84 -5.88 -1.14
C SER A 2 1.53 -4.50 -1.12
N ILE A 3 1.51 -3.84 0.03
CA ILE A 3 2.31 -2.67 0.39
C ILE A 3 3.64 -3.13 0.99
N TRP A 4 4.70 -2.34 0.86
CA TRP A 4 6.03 -2.66 1.38
C TRP A 4 6.34 -1.85 2.63
N ILE A 5 6.42 -2.51 3.78
CA ILE A 5 6.68 -1.87 5.08
C ILE A 5 7.76 -2.66 5.80
N ASN A 6 8.82 -1.96 6.22
CA ASN A 6 9.92 -2.52 7.02
C ASN A 6 10.55 -3.80 6.43
N GLY A 7 10.76 -3.86 5.12
CA GLY A 7 11.36 -5.03 4.47
C GLY A 7 10.38 -6.17 4.21
N GLU A 8 9.08 -5.96 4.37
CA GLU A 8 8.05 -6.99 4.18
C GLU A 8 6.91 -6.53 3.27
N TRP A 9 6.46 -7.43 2.41
CA TRP A 9 5.22 -7.28 1.64
C TRP A 9 4.04 -7.62 2.53
N LYS A 10 3.17 -6.64 2.81
CA LYS A 10 1.96 -6.77 3.64
C LYS A 10 0.72 -6.47 2.81
N THR A 11 -0.41 -7.12 3.07
CA THR A 11 -1.68 -6.74 2.43
C THR A 11 -2.18 -5.42 3.04
N GLY A 12 -2.60 -4.47 2.20
CA GLY A 12 -3.23 -3.23 2.67
C GLY A 12 -4.55 -3.51 3.41
N GLN A 13 -4.80 -2.75 4.47
CA GLN A 13 -5.98 -2.88 5.34
C GLN A 13 -6.98 -1.72 5.18
N GLY A 14 -6.66 -0.74 4.32
CA GLY A 14 -7.52 0.38 3.97
C GLY A 14 -8.46 0.09 2.79
N GLU A 15 -8.95 1.15 2.17
CA GLU A 15 -9.91 1.10 1.06
C GLU A 15 -9.40 0.30 -0.14
N ALA A 16 -10.31 -0.39 -0.83
CA ALA A 16 -10.01 -1.05 -2.10
C ALA A 16 -9.79 -0.01 -3.21
N LEU A 17 -8.66 -0.12 -3.90
CA LEU A 17 -8.26 0.74 -5.00
C LEU A 17 -8.15 -0.08 -6.29
N GLU A 18 -8.53 0.55 -7.39
CA GLU A 18 -8.42 -0.01 -8.73
C GLU A 18 -7.76 1.01 -9.67
N LYS A 19 -6.90 0.51 -10.57
CA LYS A 19 -6.40 1.27 -11.72
C LYS A 19 -7.00 0.67 -12.97
N ARG A 20 -7.68 1.52 -13.73
CA ARG A 20 -8.27 1.16 -15.02
C ARG A 20 -7.57 1.92 -16.15
N ASP A 21 -7.53 1.30 -17.32
CA ASP A 21 -7.16 1.97 -18.56
C ASP A 21 -8.19 3.08 -18.84
N PRO A 22 -7.78 4.36 -19.01
CA PRO A 22 -8.71 5.46 -19.25
C PRO A 22 -9.39 5.39 -20.63
N VAL A 23 -8.87 4.60 -21.58
CA VAL A 23 -9.43 4.47 -22.93
C VAL A 23 -10.38 3.28 -22.99
N GLY A 24 -9.88 2.07 -22.66
CA GLY A 24 -10.64 0.83 -22.79
C GLY A 24 -11.39 0.39 -21.53
N GLY A 25 -11.15 1.02 -20.38
CA GLY A 25 -11.77 0.65 -19.09
C GLY A 25 -11.25 -0.66 -18.48
N ALA A 26 -10.28 -1.32 -19.12
CA ALA A 26 -9.70 -2.57 -18.65
C ALA A 26 -9.06 -2.42 -17.26
N LEU A 27 -9.26 -3.39 -16.37
CA LEU A 27 -8.64 -3.42 -15.05
C LEU A 27 -7.15 -3.75 -15.20
N LEU A 28 -6.29 -2.76 -14.88
CA LEU A 28 -4.84 -2.89 -14.96
C LEU A 28 -4.22 -3.30 -13.62
N TRP A 29 -4.83 -2.88 -12.51
CA TRP A 29 -4.31 -3.15 -11.17
C TRP A 29 -5.43 -3.05 -10.12
N GLN A 30 -5.33 -3.84 -9.06
CA GLN A 30 -6.19 -3.76 -7.89
C GLN A 30 -5.42 -4.04 -6.61
N GLY A 31 -5.78 -3.40 -5.51
CA GLY A 31 -5.20 -3.63 -4.21
C GLY A 31 -5.82 -2.75 -3.14
N ASN A 32 -5.55 -3.04 -1.88
CA ASN A 32 -6.02 -2.22 -0.78
C ASN A 32 -4.98 -1.15 -0.43
N ALA A 33 -5.46 0.03 -0.06
CA ALA A 33 -4.65 1.08 0.53
C ALA A 33 -4.07 0.65 1.89
N ALA A 34 -3.06 1.37 2.37
CA ALA A 34 -2.69 1.30 3.78
C ALA A 34 -3.76 2.01 4.61
N ASP A 35 -4.13 1.44 5.76
CA ASP A 35 -4.91 2.16 6.77
C ASP A 35 -4.01 3.03 7.65
N GLU A 36 -4.60 3.76 8.58
CA GLU A 36 -3.87 4.65 9.50
C GLU A 36 -2.80 3.90 10.33
N ALA A 37 -3.10 2.67 10.75
CA ALA A 37 -2.17 1.86 11.54
C ALA A 37 -0.95 1.43 10.71
N GLN A 38 -1.17 1.02 9.46
CA GLN A 38 -0.11 0.64 8.54
C GLN A 38 0.74 1.85 8.12
N VAL A 39 0.14 3.03 7.94
CA VAL A 39 0.90 4.28 7.72
C VAL A 39 1.76 4.61 8.93
N THR A 40 1.21 4.50 10.13
CA THR A 40 1.96 4.71 11.39
C THR A 40 3.12 3.73 11.52
N GLN A 41 2.90 2.45 11.21
CA GLN A 41 3.94 1.42 11.21
C GLN A 41 5.07 1.76 10.23
N ALA A 42 4.73 2.20 9.01
CA ALA A 42 5.70 2.58 8.00
C ALA A 42 6.56 3.77 8.47
N CYS A 43 5.94 4.79 9.06
CA CYS A 43 6.65 5.95 9.60
C CYS A 43 7.59 5.56 10.75
N ALA A 44 7.14 4.72 11.68
CA ALA A 44 7.95 4.24 12.80
C ALA A 44 9.15 3.41 12.32
N ALA A 45 8.93 2.49 11.37
CA ALA A 45 9.99 1.68 10.78
C ALA A 45 11.02 2.54 10.02
N ALA A 46 10.54 3.51 9.22
CA ALA A 46 11.41 4.45 8.53
C ALA A 46 12.26 5.22 9.54
N ARG A 47 11.66 5.76 10.62
CA ARG A 47 12.40 6.48 11.66
C ARG A 47 13.47 5.61 12.34
N ALA A 48 13.15 4.36 12.65
CA ALA A 48 14.07 3.42 13.28
C ALA A 48 15.26 3.03 12.38
N ALA A 49 15.12 3.13 11.06
CA ALA A 49 16.19 2.83 10.11
C ALA A 49 17.26 3.93 10.01
N PHE A 50 17.02 5.13 10.55
CA PHE A 50 17.99 6.22 10.56
C PHE A 50 18.70 6.32 11.93
N PRO A 51 20.03 6.16 11.98
CA PRO A 51 20.83 6.32 13.20
C PRO A 51 20.97 7.77 13.67
#